data_AF-A0A816RBC3-F1
#
_entry.id   AF-A0A816RBC3-F1
#
_cell.length_a   1.000
_cell.length_b   1.000
_cell.length_c   1.000
_cell.angle_alpha   90.00
_cell.angle_beta   90.00
_cell.angle_gamma   90.00
#
_symmetry.space_group_name_H-M   'P 1'
#
loop_
_entity.id
_entity.type
_entity.pdbx_description
1 polymer ?
#
loop_
_entity_poly.entity_id
_entity_poly.type
_entity_poly.pdbx_seq_one_letter_code
_entity_poly.pdbx_strand_id
1 'polypeptide(L)'
;MLILTILFERKAATTAEPTKIATPMLRRDDLHSFGGHDLLGECNRRDLPIERLKSVVAWNISKLRPVLFGQAPYNPVLGETHHVSSGHINVLIEQVSHHPPVSALQATHEEENIDVMWVQHFIPKFRGAYVELEVKGKRVMKLQSRKETYDMNQPRLVIRLVPVPRADWAGKMKIKCPETDLEAELHLVSDSFIERFRGNNNRAVKGKISESSSGSKLYDIFGNWDSQKDRVSATTFLMAEEEETRKNLVIAKPFALEDDKDSEHAASNGIRRILSLFKNVRLGSDLTNFQLPPQLNQPRSQLQCYGEMIYSFCGQDLIGECSRRDLPIERLKSVVAWNISTLRPIVFGMSPYNPVLGETHHVSHGHINVLTEQVSHHPPVSALHATHENENIDVTWCQYFTPKFRGAYVDVEVKGKRTMKLLNRKETYEMDQPRLVVRFLPAPGAHWTGKIKIKCPETDLEAELHLISDSFIERFKGNNNRSIKGKISQTSSGDKLYDISGHWDRTISAKNLKTGEVEVIYNAKESISGLRPPTVKNLKEVMESESAMVWSEVSEKILNKDWERAREAKKAVEEKQRESLKRREASGESWVPKHFSVVRNGKDWDCSPLQPTVPRAPLVITEAQEENMN
;
A
#
# COMPACT_ATOMS: atom_id res chain seq x y z
N MET A 1 32.19 19.78 38.67
CA MET A 1 31.38 19.25 39.79
C MET A 1 30.87 20.34 40.72
N LEU A 2 31.71 21.27 41.19
CA LEU A 2 31.27 22.38 42.05
C LEU A 2 30.06 23.16 41.51
N ILE A 3 30.02 23.46 40.20
CA ILE A 3 28.89 24.15 39.55
C ILE A 3 27.60 23.30 39.54
N LEU A 4 27.70 21.98 39.41
CA LEU A 4 26.56 21.05 39.43
C LEU A 4 25.99 20.89 40.86
N THR A 5 26.86 20.80 41.86
CA THR A 5 26.49 20.77 43.29
C THR A 5 25.77 22.07 43.70
N ILE A 6 26.30 23.24 43.29
CA ILE A 6 25.68 24.56 43.55
C ILE A 6 24.30 24.71 42.89
N LEU A 7 24.07 24.05 41.75
CA LEU A 7 22.80 24.12 41.02
C LEU A 7 21.71 23.18 41.58
N PHE A 8 22.08 22.09 42.24
CA PHE A 8 21.13 21.15 42.84
C PHE A 8 20.86 21.38 44.34
N GLU A 9 21.77 22.01 45.10
CA GLU A 9 21.59 22.24 46.54
C GLU A 9 20.65 23.42 46.90
N ARG A 10 20.35 24.32 45.96
CA ARG A 10 19.55 25.53 46.26
C ARG A 10 18.06 25.31 46.57
N LYS A 11 17.58 24.06 46.62
CA LYS A 11 16.17 23.72 46.90
C LYS A 11 15.93 22.79 48.09
N ALA A 12 16.98 22.39 48.83
CA ALA A 12 16.87 21.46 49.96
C ALA A 12 16.82 22.16 51.33
N ALA A 13 16.13 23.30 51.44
CA ALA A 13 15.94 24.02 52.70
C ALA A 13 14.46 24.20 53.05
N THR A 14 13.68 23.12 53.05
CA THR A 14 12.44 23.01 53.85
C THR A 14 12.10 21.53 54.07
N THR A 15 12.25 21.11 55.32
CA THR A 15 11.62 19.99 56.04
C THR A 15 10.76 19.01 55.24
N ALA A 16 11.27 17.80 55.02
CA ALA A 16 10.50 16.56 54.92
C ALA A 16 11.41 15.36 55.25
N GLU A 17 10.83 14.34 55.89
CA GLU A 17 11.43 13.12 56.42
C GLU A 17 12.36 12.35 55.46
N PRO A 18 13.31 11.55 55.97
CA PRO A 18 14.30 10.86 55.14
C PRO A 18 13.67 9.65 54.44
N THR A 19 13.05 9.88 53.29
CA THR A 19 12.74 8.80 52.35
C THR A 19 14.06 8.29 51.78
N LYS A 20 14.47 7.08 52.18
CA LYS A 20 15.58 6.33 51.60
C LYS A 20 15.35 6.19 50.09
N ILE A 21 15.99 7.05 49.28
CA ILE A 21 16.08 6.88 47.85
C ILE A 21 17.55 6.66 47.54
N ALA A 22 17.86 5.40 47.21
CA ALA A 22 19.18 4.97 46.82
C ALA A 22 19.68 5.75 45.59
N THR A 23 21.00 5.96 45.59
CA THR A 23 21.90 6.35 44.50
C THR A 23 21.35 6.00 43.10
N PRO A 24 21.56 6.78 42.02
CA PRO A 24 21.36 6.30 40.66
C PRO A 24 22.54 5.40 40.29
N MET A 25 22.65 4.30 41.01
CA MET A 25 23.29 3.08 40.55
C MET A 25 22.24 2.31 39.75
N LEU A 26 22.67 1.70 38.64
CA LEU A 26 21.80 0.92 37.74
C LEU A 26 20.86 0.00 38.56
N ARG A 27 19.55 0.22 38.44
CA ARG A 27 18.51 -0.66 39.00
C ARG A 27 18.43 -1.94 38.17
N ARG A 28 17.84 -3.00 38.74
CA ARG A 28 17.54 -4.26 38.05
C ARG A 28 16.73 -4.03 36.76
N ASP A 29 15.85 -3.02 36.76
CA ASP A 29 15.03 -2.57 35.61
C ASP A 29 15.83 -1.72 34.57
N ASP A 30 17.13 -1.48 34.79
CA ASP A 30 18.00 -0.73 33.87
C ASP A 30 18.79 -1.66 32.93
N LEU A 31 18.86 -2.95 33.27
CA LEU A 31 19.49 -4.01 32.48
C LEU A 31 18.61 -4.44 31.32
N HIS A 32 17.32 -4.70 31.59
CA HIS A 32 16.29 -4.86 30.58
C HIS A 32 15.78 -3.49 30.14
N SER A 33 15.34 -3.36 28.88
CA SER A 33 14.71 -2.13 28.42
C SER A 33 13.30 -1.95 29.01
N PHE A 34 12.73 -0.76 28.84
CA PHE A 34 11.35 -0.45 29.21
C PHE A 34 10.39 -1.59 28.82
N GLY A 35 9.72 -2.19 29.81
CA GLY A 35 8.74 -3.26 29.61
C GLY A 35 9.27 -4.70 29.69
N GLY A 36 10.53 -4.94 30.08
CA GLY A 36 11.06 -6.29 30.31
C GLY A 36 11.64 -6.98 29.07
N HIS A 37 11.84 -6.27 27.96
CA HIS A 37 12.46 -6.81 26.75
C HIS A 37 13.99 -6.78 26.82
N ASP A 38 14.63 -7.90 26.47
CA ASP A 38 16.07 -8.08 26.37
C ASP A 38 16.62 -7.57 25.02
N LEU A 39 16.79 -6.25 24.91
CA LEU A 39 17.40 -5.65 23.72
C LEU A 39 18.90 -5.96 23.58
N LEU A 40 19.57 -6.27 24.68
CA LEU A 40 21.00 -6.54 24.61
C LEU A 40 21.19 -7.86 23.85
N GLY A 41 20.44 -8.90 24.20
CA GLY A 41 20.46 -10.16 23.47
C GLY A 41 20.01 -10.04 22.01
N GLU A 42 19.02 -9.20 21.70
CA GLU A 42 18.59 -8.90 20.32
C GLU A 42 19.72 -8.37 19.42
N CYS A 43 20.80 -7.83 19.98
CA CYS A 43 21.96 -7.40 19.20
C CYS A 43 22.67 -8.56 18.50
N ASN A 44 22.57 -9.78 19.04
CA ASN A 44 23.27 -10.95 18.52
C ASN A 44 22.35 -11.95 17.77
N ARG A 45 21.06 -11.99 18.12
CA ARG A 45 20.07 -12.92 17.54
C ARG A 45 19.77 -12.69 16.06
N ARG A 46 20.06 -11.51 15.52
CA ARG A 46 19.77 -11.18 14.11
C ARG A 46 20.82 -11.78 13.17
N ASP A 47 20.38 -12.34 12.04
CA ASP A 47 21.27 -13.02 11.08
C ASP A 47 21.99 -12.09 10.12
N LEU A 48 21.35 -11.01 9.70
CA LEU A 48 21.96 -10.05 8.79
C LEU A 48 22.77 -8.99 9.58
N PRO A 49 23.98 -8.61 9.12
CA PRO A 49 24.79 -7.56 9.74
C PRO A 49 24.06 -6.23 9.94
N ILE A 50 23.22 -5.87 8.97
CA ILE A 50 22.43 -4.64 9.02
C ILE A 50 21.37 -4.67 10.12
N GLU A 51 20.71 -5.82 10.33
CA GLU A 51 19.72 -6.00 11.39
C GLU A 51 20.37 -6.04 12.77
N ARG A 52 21.60 -6.56 12.88
CA ARG A 52 22.38 -6.45 14.12
C ARG A 52 22.77 -5.00 14.40
N LEU A 53 23.29 -4.25 13.43
CA LEU A 53 23.63 -2.83 13.61
C LEU A 53 22.40 -2.02 14.02
N LYS A 54 21.25 -2.30 13.41
CA LYS A 54 19.96 -1.80 13.86
C LYS A 54 19.79 -2.10 15.35
N SER A 55 19.74 -3.37 15.78
CA SER A 55 19.56 -3.75 17.21
C SER A 55 20.49 -2.99 18.16
N VAL A 56 21.75 -2.84 17.76
CA VAL A 56 22.77 -2.08 18.49
C VAL A 56 22.40 -0.59 18.62
N VAL A 57 21.86 0.04 17.57
CA VAL A 57 21.34 1.42 17.61
C VAL A 57 20.18 1.55 18.59
N ALA A 58 19.16 0.68 18.54
CA ALA A 58 18.05 0.73 19.50
C ALA A 58 18.54 0.60 20.94
N TRP A 59 19.41 -0.37 21.19
CA TRP A 59 19.97 -0.58 22.52
C TRP A 59 20.65 0.69 23.03
N ASN A 60 21.45 1.38 22.21
CA ASN A 60 22.08 2.64 22.59
C ASN A 60 21.09 3.76 22.90
N ILE A 61 20.05 3.93 22.07
CA ILE A 61 19.01 4.95 22.30
C ILE A 61 18.25 4.66 23.59
N SER A 62 17.94 3.39 23.88
CA SER A 62 17.22 2.98 25.10
C SER A 62 17.93 3.39 26.41
N LYS A 63 19.24 3.63 26.35
CA LYS A 63 20.04 4.08 27.49
C LYS A 63 20.06 5.60 27.67
N LEU A 64 19.48 6.37 26.74
CA LEU A 64 19.33 7.83 26.82
C LEU A 64 18.11 8.20 27.68
N ARG A 65 18.16 7.92 28.98
CA ARG A 65 17.03 8.22 29.87
C ARG A 65 16.87 9.72 30.15
N PRO A 66 15.63 10.19 30.41
CA PRO A 66 15.39 11.54 30.94
C PRO A 66 16.13 11.71 32.28
N VAL A 67 16.91 12.78 32.41
CA VAL A 67 17.58 13.09 33.67
C VAL A 67 16.60 13.87 34.56
N LEU A 68 16.22 13.29 35.69
CA LEU A 68 15.33 13.93 36.66
C LEU A 68 16.00 15.17 37.27
N PHE A 69 15.34 16.31 37.18
CA PHE A 69 15.85 17.57 37.72
C PHE A 69 15.41 17.74 39.19
N GLY A 70 16.37 17.75 40.11
CA GLY A 70 16.16 18.12 41.52
C GLY A 70 16.92 17.23 42.51
N GLN A 71 17.52 16.13 42.04
CA GLN A 71 18.29 15.21 42.87
C GLN A 71 19.62 14.91 42.20
N ALA A 72 20.72 15.34 42.81
CA ALA A 72 22.06 14.95 42.38
C ALA A 72 22.43 13.61 43.03
N PRO A 73 23.02 12.66 42.28
CA PRO A 73 23.67 11.51 42.90
C PRO A 73 24.75 11.92 43.89
N TYR A 74 25.03 11.02 44.84
CA TYR A 74 26.32 11.07 45.54
C TYR A 74 27.46 10.95 44.53
N ASN A 75 28.50 11.74 44.73
CA ASN A 75 29.72 11.60 43.94
C ASN A 75 30.39 10.28 44.34
N PRO A 76 30.65 9.36 43.39
CA PRO A 76 31.28 8.11 43.71
C PRO A 76 32.73 8.31 44.19
N VAL A 77 33.13 7.54 45.19
CA VAL A 77 34.51 7.53 45.71
C VAL A 77 35.41 6.63 44.85
N LEU A 78 36.72 6.86 44.87
CA LEU A 78 37.67 6.01 44.14
C LEU A 78 37.55 4.54 44.61
N GLY A 79 37.43 3.61 43.66
CA GLY A 79 37.26 2.18 43.94
C GLY A 79 35.83 1.78 44.32
N GLU A 80 34.87 2.71 44.31
CA GLU A 80 33.46 2.37 44.49
C GLU A 80 32.97 1.49 43.33
N THR A 81 32.45 0.31 43.66
CA THR A 81 31.92 -0.64 42.69
C THR A 81 30.41 -0.81 42.82
N HIS A 82 29.73 -0.98 41.69
CA HIS A 82 28.35 -1.46 41.64
C HIS A 82 28.27 -2.70 40.77
N HIS A 83 27.78 -3.81 41.33
CA HIS A 83 27.59 -5.06 40.60
C HIS A 83 26.12 -5.46 40.68
N VAL A 84 25.50 -5.67 39.52
CA VAL A 84 24.10 -6.08 39.42
C VAL A 84 23.91 -7.12 38.32
N SER A 85 23.13 -8.15 38.61
CA SER A 85 22.72 -9.19 37.66
C SER A 85 21.20 -9.17 37.47
N SER A 86 20.73 -9.33 36.24
CA SER A 86 19.31 -9.51 35.90
C SER A 86 19.16 -10.40 34.68
N GLY A 87 18.46 -11.53 34.86
CA GLY A 87 18.36 -12.55 33.81
C GLY A 87 19.75 -13.05 33.42
N HIS A 88 20.05 -12.98 32.13
CA HIS A 88 21.35 -13.37 31.56
C HIS A 88 22.36 -12.22 31.47
N ILE A 89 22.05 -11.04 32.03
CA ILE A 89 22.87 -9.85 31.96
C ILE A 89 23.54 -9.58 33.31
N ASN A 90 24.88 -9.47 33.32
CA ASN A 90 25.67 -9.00 34.45
C ASN A 90 26.29 -7.64 34.13
N VAL A 91 26.29 -6.72 35.09
CA VAL A 91 26.93 -5.40 34.96
C VAL A 91 27.79 -5.10 36.17
N LEU A 92 29.05 -4.78 35.91
CA LEU A 92 30.00 -4.24 36.87
C LEU A 92 30.36 -2.81 36.50
N ILE A 93 30.34 -1.93 37.49
CA ILE A 93 30.77 -0.54 37.38
C ILE A 93 31.81 -0.31 38.44
N GLU A 94 32.85 0.45 38.11
CA GLU A 94 33.86 0.89 39.05
C GLU A 94 34.22 2.36 38.81
N GLN A 95 34.31 3.14 39.88
CA GLN A 95 34.88 4.47 39.84
C GLN A 95 36.42 4.38 39.85
N VAL A 96 37.04 4.47 38.68
CA VAL A 96 38.49 4.26 38.49
C VAL A 96 39.35 5.52 38.67
N SER A 97 38.72 6.71 38.72
CA SER A 97 39.40 7.96 39.05
C SER A 97 38.42 8.94 39.72
N HIS A 98 38.88 9.71 40.71
CA HIS A 98 38.05 10.71 41.40
C HIS A 98 38.28 12.14 40.86
N HIS A 99 39.50 12.47 40.41
CA HIS A 99 39.88 13.78 39.89
C HIS A 99 40.78 13.66 38.64
N PRO A 100 40.22 13.71 37.42
CA PRO A 100 38.80 13.86 37.13
C PRO A 100 37.97 12.61 37.46
N PRO A 101 36.64 12.74 37.67
CA PRO A 101 35.78 11.58 37.87
C PRO A 101 35.70 10.76 36.58
N VAL A 102 36.13 9.50 36.65
CA VAL A 102 36.07 8.53 35.56
C VAL A 102 35.48 7.23 36.10
N SER A 103 34.48 6.69 35.41
CA SER A 103 33.87 5.40 35.73
C SER A 103 34.13 4.42 34.59
N ALA A 104 34.58 3.21 34.92
CA ALA A 104 34.66 2.09 34.00
C ALA A 104 33.45 1.18 34.20
N LEU A 105 32.95 0.58 33.13
CA LEU A 105 31.76 -0.24 33.12
C LEU A 105 31.97 -1.44 32.21
N GLN A 106 31.57 -2.62 32.68
CA GLN A 106 31.50 -3.84 31.91
C GLN A 106 30.10 -4.44 32.05
N ALA A 107 29.48 -4.78 30.94
CA ALA A 107 28.25 -5.53 30.88
C ALA A 107 28.47 -6.80 30.06
N THR A 108 27.97 -7.94 30.52
CA THR A 108 28.05 -9.21 29.80
C THR A 108 26.65 -9.80 29.66
N HIS A 109 26.33 -10.34 28.49
CA HIS A 109 25.16 -11.19 28.29
C HIS A 109 25.65 -12.64 28.10
N GLU A 110 25.45 -13.50 29.10
CA GLU A 110 26.05 -14.83 29.13
C GLU A 110 25.52 -15.77 28.04
N GLU A 111 24.20 -15.80 27.83
CA GLU A 111 23.57 -16.69 26.84
C GLU A 111 23.93 -16.31 25.39
N GLU A 112 23.83 -15.02 25.07
CA GLU A 112 24.10 -14.48 23.73
C GLU A 112 25.59 -14.17 23.49
N ASN A 113 26.48 -14.43 24.45
CA ASN A 113 27.92 -14.15 24.36
C ASN A 113 28.25 -12.72 23.89
N ILE A 114 27.68 -11.73 24.58
CA ILE A 114 27.89 -10.30 24.29
C ILE A 114 28.70 -9.67 25.41
N ASP A 115 29.76 -8.93 25.05
CA ASP A 115 30.52 -8.10 25.98
C ASP A 115 30.37 -6.63 25.62
N VAL A 116 30.01 -5.79 26.57
CA VAL A 116 29.99 -4.33 26.41
C VAL A 116 30.93 -3.71 27.43
N MET A 117 31.88 -2.92 26.95
CA MET A 117 32.84 -2.20 27.78
C MET A 117 32.71 -0.71 27.52
N TRP A 118 32.79 0.08 28.58
CA TRP A 118 32.66 1.53 28.44
C TRP A 118 33.39 2.28 29.56
N VAL A 119 34.02 3.38 29.18
CA VAL A 119 34.60 4.34 30.12
C VAL A 119 33.86 5.67 29.96
N GLN A 120 33.47 6.30 31.07
CA GLN A 120 32.77 7.58 31.08
C GLN A 120 33.53 8.64 31.87
N HIS A 121 33.70 9.80 31.25
CA HIS A 121 34.21 11.00 31.90
C HIS A 121 33.40 12.23 31.43
N PHE A 122 32.78 12.95 32.36
CA PHE A 122 32.04 14.17 32.04
C PHE A 122 32.91 15.42 32.15
N ILE A 123 32.97 16.21 31.08
CA ILE A 123 33.61 17.52 31.04
C ILE A 123 32.53 18.61 31.03
N PRO A 124 32.30 19.33 32.15
CA PRO A 124 31.32 20.39 32.20
C PRO A 124 31.83 21.68 31.53
N LYS A 125 30.96 22.33 30.75
CA LYS A 125 31.16 23.63 30.11
C LYS A 125 29.96 24.53 30.41
N PHE A 126 30.18 25.60 31.18
CA PHE A 126 29.14 26.57 31.49
C PHE A 126 28.94 27.56 30.33
N ARG A 127 27.69 27.79 29.92
CA ARG A 127 27.31 28.66 28.80
C ARG A 127 26.30 29.75 29.21
N GLY A 128 26.30 30.15 30.49
CA GLY A 128 25.35 31.13 31.02
C GLY A 128 24.00 30.50 31.36
N ALA A 129 23.09 30.44 30.39
CA ALA A 129 21.74 29.93 30.59
C ALA A 129 21.64 28.39 30.65
N TYR A 130 22.73 27.69 30.31
CA TYR A 130 22.81 26.23 30.31
C TYR A 130 24.24 25.73 30.57
N VAL A 131 24.36 24.47 30.97
CA VAL A 131 25.61 23.72 31.15
C VAL A 131 25.62 22.59 30.12
N GLU A 132 26.70 22.48 29.36
CA GLU A 132 26.94 21.33 28.50
C GLU A 132 27.89 20.37 29.21
N LEU A 133 27.50 19.11 29.35
CA LEU A 133 28.35 18.03 29.83
C LEU A 133 28.77 17.22 28.62
N GLU A 134 30.02 17.42 28.18
CA GLU A 134 30.61 16.60 27.14
C GLU A 134 31.01 15.26 27.75
N VAL A 135 30.59 14.15 27.12
CA VAL A 135 30.93 12.81 27.58
C VAL A 135 32.14 12.33 26.80
N LYS A 136 33.26 12.17 27.49
CA LYS A 136 34.49 11.57 26.96
C LYS A 136 34.57 10.11 27.36
N GLY A 137 35.10 9.33 26.44
CA GLY A 137 35.30 7.89 26.59
C GLY A 137 34.76 7.11 25.39
N LYS A 138 35.18 5.85 25.30
CA LYS A 138 34.80 4.94 24.22
C LYS A 138 33.85 3.90 24.78
N ARG A 139 32.77 3.61 24.05
CA ARG A 139 31.91 2.46 24.31
C ARG A 139 32.17 1.44 23.20
N VAL A 140 32.41 0.20 23.59
CA VAL A 140 32.70 -0.92 22.69
C VAL A 140 31.75 -2.05 23.03
N MET A 141 31.07 -2.59 22.03
CA MET A 141 30.28 -3.81 22.15
C MET A 141 30.88 -4.88 21.25
N LYS A 142 31.08 -6.08 21.79
CA LYS A 142 31.59 -7.24 21.06
C LYS A 142 30.51 -8.32 21.04
N LEU A 143 30.13 -8.71 19.83
CA LEU A 143 29.28 -9.88 19.60
C LEU A 143 30.22 -11.06 19.34
N GLN A 144 30.56 -11.82 20.38
CA GLN A 144 31.66 -12.79 20.31
C GLN A 144 31.40 -13.91 19.29
N SER A 145 30.16 -14.40 19.23
CA SER A 145 29.76 -15.45 18.27
C SER A 145 29.79 -14.99 16.81
N ARG A 146 29.59 -13.68 16.56
CA ARG A 146 29.59 -13.07 15.22
C ARG A 146 30.96 -12.51 14.82
N LYS A 147 31.89 -12.39 15.77
CA LYS A 147 33.20 -11.72 15.61
C LYS A 147 33.08 -10.27 15.14
N GLU A 148 32.09 -9.55 15.67
CA GLU A 148 31.82 -8.16 15.31
C GLU A 148 32.11 -7.23 16.49
N THR A 149 32.75 -6.09 16.20
CA THR A 149 33.09 -5.08 17.21
C THR A 149 32.45 -3.74 16.84
N TYR A 150 31.51 -3.29 17.67
CA TYR A 150 30.84 -2.02 17.50
C TYR A 150 31.48 -0.94 18.38
N ASP A 151 32.08 0.06 17.72
CA ASP A 151 32.66 1.24 18.34
C ASP A 151 31.67 2.40 18.36
N MET A 152 31.48 2.99 19.54
CA MET A 152 30.44 3.98 19.76
C MET A 152 30.96 5.18 20.54
N ASN A 153 30.54 6.37 20.13
CA ASN A 153 30.67 7.58 20.96
C ASN A 153 29.36 7.80 21.76
N GLN A 154 29.35 8.87 22.55
CA GLN A 154 28.14 9.28 23.28
C GLN A 154 27.77 10.73 22.97
N PRO A 155 26.46 11.03 22.94
CA PRO A 155 26.00 12.41 22.84
C PRO A 155 26.33 13.19 24.11
N ARG A 156 26.27 14.53 24.03
CA ARG A 156 26.45 15.41 25.19
C ARG A 156 25.14 15.55 25.95
N LEU A 157 25.22 15.82 27.24
CA LEU A 157 24.07 16.16 28.08
C LEU A 157 23.99 17.68 28.24
N VAL A 158 22.84 18.28 27.93
CA VAL A 158 22.62 19.73 28.03
C VAL A 158 21.64 20.00 29.17
N ILE A 159 22.13 20.68 30.21
CA ILE A 159 21.35 21.07 31.39
C ILE A 159 21.00 22.55 31.27
N ARG A 160 19.74 22.86 30.97
CA ARG A 160 19.23 24.24 30.92
C ARG A 160 18.74 24.65 32.29
N LEU A 161 19.06 25.87 32.69
CA LEU A 161 18.79 26.37 34.05
C LEU A 161 17.60 27.33 34.11
N VAL A 162 17.26 27.97 32.99
CA VAL A 162 16.18 28.95 32.88
C VAL A 162 15.44 28.81 31.54
N PRO A 163 14.15 29.18 31.45
CA PRO A 163 13.26 29.56 32.56
C PRO A 163 12.72 28.35 33.34
N VAL A 164 12.65 27.17 32.71
CA VAL A 164 12.27 25.90 33.34
C VAL A 164 13.50 24.98 33.31
N PRO A 165 14.06 24.61 34.48
CA PRO A 165 15.23 23.77 34.52
C PRO A 165 14.97 22.37 33.96
N ARG A 166 15.88 21.87 33.11
CA ARG A 166 15.75 20.55 32.47
C ARG A 166 17.10 20.03 31.97
N ALA A 167 17.21 18.73 31.78
CA ALA A 167 18.40 18.09 31.22
C ALA A 167 18.00 17.16 30.07
N ASP A 168 18.61 17.38 28.89
CA ASP A 168 18.31 16.63 27.66
C ASP A 168 19.61 16.17 26.98
N TRP A 169 19.63 14.95 26.44
CA TRP A 169 20.70 14.49 25.57
C TRP A 169 20.62 15.20 24.21
N ALA A 170 21.76 15.63 23.69
CA ALA A 170 21.84 16.36 22.42
C ALA A 170 23.16 16.09 21.68
N GLY A 171 23.17 16.34 20.37
CA GLY A 171 24.36 16.20 19.53
C GLY A 171 24.45 14.87 18.80
N LYS A 172 25.63 14.58 18.26
CA LYS A 172 25.84 13.43 17.36
C LYS A 172 26.23 12.17 18.12
N MET A 173 25.58 11.06 17.79
CA MET A 173 25.99 9.71 18.18
C MET A 173 26.43 8.95 16.92
N LYS A 174 27.56 8.25 16.98
CA LYS A 174 28.13 7.45 15.90
C LYS A 174 28.39 6.05 16.42
N ILE A 175 27.99 5.06 15.63
CA ILE A 175 28.18 3.63 15.88
C ILE A 175 28.82 3.04 14.64
N LYS A 176 29.95 2.36 14.76
CA LYS A 176 30.67 1.80 13.62
C LYS A 176 31.05 0.35 13.89
N CYS A 177 30.87 -0.51 12.90
CA CYS A 177 31.32 -1.90 12.90
C CYS A 177 32.28 -2.12 11.71
N PRO A 178 33.61 -2.07 11.94
CA PRO A 178 34.59 -2.22 10.86
C PRO A 178 34.47 -3.53 10.10
N GLU A 179 34.12 -4.63 10.77
CA GLU A 179 34.06 -5.98 10.18
C GLU A 179 32.92 -6.14 9.16
N THR A 180 31.89 -5.30 9.25
CA THR A 180 30.71 -5.34 8.37
C THR A 180 30.68 -4.18 7.37
N ASP A 181 31.64 -3.26 7.46
CA ASP A 181 31.65 -1.98 6.74
C ASP A 181 30.40 -1.11 6.99
N LEU A 182 29.71 -1.26 8.12
CA LEU A 182 28.50 -0.49 8.42
C LEU A 182 28.74 0.55 9.52
N GLU A 183 28.17 1.75 9.33
CA GLU A 183 28.10 2.78 10.36
C GLU A 183 26.71 3.42 10.45
N ALA A 184 26.37 3.89 11.65
CA ALA A 184 25.18 4.68 11.93
C ALA A 184 25.59 6.04 12.49
N GLU A 185 25.01 7.13 11.96
CA GLU A 185 25.15 8.49 12.49
C GLU A 185 23.78 9.02 12.91
N LEU A 186 23.61 9.35 14.19
CA LEU A 186 22.40 9.89 14.78
C LEU A 186 22.64 11.31 15.31
N HIS A 187 21.60 12.13 15.30
CA HIS A 187 21.55 13.53 15.70
C HIS A 187 20.37 13.69 16.64
N LEU A 188 20.68 13.93 17.91
CA LEU A 188 19.70 14.14 18.97
C LEU A 188 19.42 15.63 19.08
N VAL A 189 18.16 16.01 18.86
CA VAL A 189 17.71 17.41 18.89
C VAL A 189 17.13 17.72 20.27
N SER A 190 17.58 18.84 20.85
CA SER A 190 17.00 19.41 22.08
C SER A 190 16.03 20.52 21.69
N ASP A 191 14.74 20.40 22.02
CA ASP A 191 13.69 21.36 21.63
C ASP A 191 14.04 22.82 21.93
N SER A 192 13.53 23.73 21.12
CA SER A 192 13.46 25.15 21.44
C SER A 192 12.32 25.47 22.44
N PHE A 193 12.40 26.62 23.12
CA PHE A 193 11.34 27.10 24.03
C PHE A 193 10.00 27.35 23.32
N ILE A 194 10.05 27.74 22.04
CA ILE A 194 8.89 28.12 21.22
C ILE A 194 8.07 26.88 20.80
N GLU A 195 8.73 25.77 20.46
CA GLU A 195 8.05 24.54 20.04
C GLU A 195 7.22 23.90 21.15
N ARG A 196 7.59 24.14 22.42
CA ARG A 196 6.85 23.63 23.59
C ARG A 196 5.66 24.47 23.99
N PHE A 197 5.65 25.78 23.74
CA PHE A 197 4.46 26.60 23.92
C PHE A 197 3.29 26.14 23.04
N ARG A 198 3.60 25.39 21.96
CA ARG A 198 2.63 24.76 21.06
C ARG A 198 2.25 23.33 21.47
N GLY A 199 2.71 22.83 22.63
CA GLY A 199 2.41 21.48 23.11
C GLY A 199 3.25 20.35 22.50
N ASN A 200 4.24 20.66 21.64
CA ASN A 200 5.13 19.64 21.08
C ASN A 200 6.36 19.46 21.99
N ASN A 201 6.52 18.26 22.55
CA ASN A 201 7.68 17.88 23.36
C ASN A 201 8.46 16.82 22.56
N ASN A 202 9.14 17.25 21.49
CA ASN A 202 9.70 16.33 20.51
C ASN A 202 11.21 16.18 20.72
N ARG A 203 11.59 15.35 21.69
CA ARG A 203 12.94 14.79 21.87
C ARG A 203 13.33 13.92 20.67
N ALA A 204 13.49 14.54 19.52
CA ALA A 204 13.64 13.89 18.24
C ALA A 204 15.06 13.36 18.08
N VAL A 205 15.15 12.17 17.49
CA VAL A 205 16.38 11.62 16.92
C VAL A 205 16.21 11.57 15.41
N LYS A 206 17.24 11.99 14.68
CA LYS A 206 17.34 11.85 13.22
C LYS A 206 18.71 11.31 12.87
N GLY A 207 18.85 10.51 11.83
CA GLY A 207 20.12 9.89 11.51
C GLY A 207 20.07 9.07 10.24
N LYS A 208 21.10 8.29 10.02
CA LYS A 208 21.22 7.38 8.88
C LYS A 208 22.11 6.19 9.22
N ILE A 209 21.92 5.10 8.49
CA ILE A 209 22.89 4.01 8.37
C ILE A 209 23.51 4.09 6.98
N SER A 210 24.82 3.94 6.90
CA SER A 210 25.59 3.97 5.66
C SER A 210 26.72 2.95 5.66
N GLU A 211 27.21 2.63 4.47
CA GLU A 211 28.49 1.93 4.31
C GLU A 211 29.64 2.85 4.71
N SER A 212 30.57 2.36 5.52
CA SER A 212 31.68 3.15 6.05
C SER A 212 32.71 3.49 4.96
N SER A 213 32.89 2.61 3.98
CA SER A 213 33.85 2.79 2.89
C SER A 213 33.35 3.76 1.81
N SER A 214 32.10 3.58 1.35
CA SER A 214 31.52 4.33 0.23
C SER A 214 30.77 5.59 0.69
N GLY A 215 30.34 5.64 1.95
CA GLY A 215 29.42 6.66 2.47
C GLY A 215 28.00 6.55 1.91
N SER A 216 27.71 5.48 1.14
CA SER A 216 26.40 5.23 0.55
C SER A 216 25.37 5.06 1.65
N LYS A 217 24.29 5.85 1.58
CA LYS A 217 23.22 5.81 2.57
C LYS A 217 22.33 4.61 2.28
N LEU A 218 22.17 3.76 3.28
CA LEU A 218 21.33 2.55 3.22
C LEU A 218 19.95 2.81 3.85
N TYR A 219 19.93 3.45 5.02
CA TYR A 219 18.69 3.71 5.77
C TYR A 219 18.69 5.10 6.39
N ASP A 220 17.50 5.67 6.57
CA ASP A 220 17.27 6.84 7.42
C ASP A 220 16.81 6.38 8.82
N ILE A 221 17.25 7.10 9.86
CA ILE A 221 16.83 6.87 11.24
C ILE A 221 16.01 8.09 11.67
N PHE A 222 14.82 7.91 12.21
CA PHE A 222 14.03 8.99 12.79
C PHE A 222 13.17 8.47 13.95
N GLY A 223 12.83 9.32 14.91
CA GLY A 223 11.96 8.96 16.03
C GLY A 223 12.03 9.97 17.17
N ASN A 224 11.44 9.64 18.32
CA ASN A 224 11.55 10.41 19.57
C ASN A 224 12.09 9.51 20.68
N TRP A 225 13.06 9.98 21.48
CA TRP A 225 13.68 9.18 22.56
C TRP A 225 12.97 9.30 23.93
N ASP A 226 11.81 9.99 24.00
CA ASP A 226 11.04 10.19 25.23
C ASP A 226 9.57 9.81 25.05
N SER A 227 9.10 8.86 25.85
CA SER A 227 7.68 8.56 25.98
C SER A 227 7.37 8.08 27.39
N GLN A 228 7.14 9.01 28.31
CA GLN A 228 6.44 8.68 29.56
C GLN A 228 4.94 8.38 29.36
N LYS A 229 4.40 8.46 28.13
CA LYS A 229 2.97 8.20 27.86
C LYS A 229 2.64 6.92 27.10
N ASP A 230 3.63 6.24 26.55
CA ASP A 230 3.43 4.92 25.96
C ASP A 230 4.55 4.01 26.47
N ARG A 231 4.18 2.78 26.83
CA ARG A 231 5.11 1.68 27.05
C ARG A 231 5.89 1.46 25.75
N VAL A 232 6.94 2.22 25.54
CA VAL A 232 7.84 2.02 24.42
C VAL A 232 8.75 0.86 24.78
N SER A 233 8.26 -0.32 24.41
CA SER A 233 9.11 -1.47 24.15
C SER A 233 10.20 -0.98 23.21
N ALA A 234 11.45 -1.16 23.59
CA ALA A 234 12.55 -0.65 22.80
C ALA A 234 12.77 -1.43 21.47
N THR A 235 11.82 -2.31 21.15
CA THR A 235 11.48 -2.81 19.81
C THR A 235 10.95 -1.70 18.87
N THR A 236 10.48 -0.56 19.40
CA THR A 236 10.02 0.61 18.59
C THR A 236 11.17 1.50 18.09
N PHE A 237 12.42 1.25 18.49
CA PHE A 237 13.56 2.04 18.01
C PHE A 237 14.25 1.50 16.76
N LEU A 238 13.71 0.44 16.15
CA LEU A 238 14.13 -0.09 14.86
C LEU A 238 12.94 -0.66 14.13
N MET A 239 12.19 0.22 13.48
CA MET A 239 11.50 -0.10 12.24
C MET A 239 11.53 1.19 11.41
N ALA A 240 12.74 1.64 11.11
CA ALA A 240 13.01 2.08 9.76
C ALA A 240 13.85 0.96 9.09
N GLU A 241 13.32 -0.28 9.08
CA GLU A 241 13.23 -0.91 7.76
C GLU A 241 12.52 0.10 6.84
N GLU A 242 12.37 -0.15 5.55
CA GLU A 242 11.04 0.19 5.09
C GLU A 242 10.12 -0.45 6.14
N GLU A 243 9.35 0.33 6.87
CA GLU A 243 7.99 -0.10 6.97
C GLU A 243 7.67 -0.44 5.47
N GLU A 244 7.81 -1.71 5.10
CA GLU A 244 6.62 -2.51 5.08
C GLU A 244 5.82 -2.07 6.32
N THR A 245 5.22 -0.85 6.24
CA THR A 245 3.83 -0.67 6.03
C THR A 245 3.49 -2.06 5.60
N ARG A 246 2.92 -2.83 6.53
CA ARG A 246 1.78 -3.57 6.04
C ARG A 246 1.02 -2.47 5.33
N LYS A 247 1.31 -2.29 4.03
CA LYS A 247 0.49 -1.67 3.03
C LYS A 247 -0.63 -2.64 3.21
N ASN A 248 -1.52 -2.26 4.12
CA ASN A 248 -2.62 -3.09 4.50
C ASN A 248 -3.27 -3.25 3.15
N LEU A 249 -3.15 -4.43 2.59
CA LEU A 249 -3.48 -4.62 1.21
C LEU A 249 -5.00 -4.45 1.20
N VAL A 250 -5.46 -3.32 0.67
CA VAL A 250 -6.87 -2.95 0.74
C VAL A 250 -7.50 -3.38 -0.56
N ILE A 251 -8.25 -4.48 -0.50
CA ILE A 251 -9.06 -4.94 -1.63
C ILE A 251 -10.51 -4.59 -1.37
N ALA A 252 -11.09 -3.77 -2.25
CA ALA A 252 -12.51 -3.53 -2.24
C ALA A 252 -13.27 -4.74 -2.81
N LYS A 253 -14.46 -5.02 -2.26
CA LYS A 253 -15.38 -6.02 -2.80
C LYS A 253 -15.76 -5.69 -4.26
N PRO A 254 -15.78 -6.67 -5.18
CA PRO A 254 -16.30 -6.47 -6.54
C PRO A 254 -17.74 -5.95 -6.52
N PHE A 255 -18.10 -5.14 -7.52
CA PHE A 255 -19.49 -4.66 -7.63
C PHE A 255 -20.41 -5.80 -8.05
N ALA A 256 -21.32 -6.15 -7.15
CA ALA A 256 -22.34 -7.15 -7.37
C ALA A 256 -23.66 -6.50 -7.84
N LEU A 257 -24.60 -7.34 -8.29
CA LEU A 257 -25.93 -6.92 -8.72
C LEU A 257 -26.68 -6.13 -7.64
N GLU A 258 -26.46 -6.44 -6.36
CA GLU A 258 -27.17 -5.82 -5.24
C GLU A 258 -26.71 -4.38 -4.94
N ASP A 259 -25.49 -4.02 -5.34
CA ASP A 259 -24.85 -2.73 -5.01
C ASP A 259 -25.47 -1.55 -5.80
N ASP A 260 -26.43 -1.83 -6.69
CA ASP A 260 -27.14 -0.85 -7.50
C ASP A 260 -27.92 0.16 -6.64
N LYS A 261 -28.50 -0.28 -5.52
CA LYS A 261 -29.30 0.59 -4.62
C LYS A 261 -28.46 1.66 -3.93
N ASP A 262 -27.19 1.34 -3.64
CA ASP A 262 -26.25 2.28 -3.03
C ASP A 262 -25.86 3.40 -4.02
N SER A 263 -25.92 3.12 -5.32
CA SER A 263 -25.66 4.10 -6.38
C SER A 263 -26.72 5.20 -6.47
N GLU A 264 -28.00 4.84 -6.30
CA GLU A 264 -29.11 5.79 -6.33
C GLU A 264 -29.04 6.79 -5.16
N HIS A 265 -28.59 6.33 -3.99
CA HIS A 265 -28.44 7.17 -2.80
C HIS A 265 -27.25 8.13 -2.93
N ALA A 266 -26.13 7.67 -3.49
CA ALA A 266 -24.96 8.50 -3.78
C ALA A 266 -25.23 9.61 -4.82
N ALA A 267 -26.11 9.35 -5.79
CA ALA A 267 -26.43 10.28 -6.87
C ALA A 267 -27.04 11.60 -6.38
N SER A 268 -27.90 11.57 -5.36
CA SER A 268 -28.58 12.76 -4.84
C SER A 268 -27.63 13.84 -4.29
N ASN A 269 -26.52 13.43 -3.66
CA ASN A 269 -25.52 14.32 -3.06
C ASN A 269 -24.32 14.61 -3.98
N GLY A 270 -24.05 13.76 -4.97
CA GLY A 270 -22.88 13.84 -5.86
C GLY A 270 -23.00 14.88 -6.98
N ILE A 271 -24.20 15.11 -7.54
CA ILE A 271 -24.39 15.93 -8.75
C ILE A 271 -23.85 17.35 -8.60
N ARG A 272 -24.15 18.03 -7.48
CA ARG A 272 -23.70 19.42 -7.26
C ARG A 272 -22.17 19.53 -7.27
N ARG A 273 -21.47 18.53 -6.74
CA ARG A 273 -19.99 18.47 -6.72
C ARG A 273 -19.44 18.18 -8.11
N ILE A 274 -20.05 17.26 -8.85
CA ILE A 274 -19.64 16.94 -10.21
C ILE A 274 -19.82 18.16 -11.13
N LEU A 275 -20.97 18.83 -11.04
CA LEU A 275 -21.23 20.04 -11.81
C LEU A 275 -20.27 21.19 -11.45
N SER A 276 -19.85 21.32 -10.19
CA SER A 276 -18.87 22.34 -9.82
C SER A 276 -17.47 22.06 -10.39
N LEU A 277 -17.08 20.79 -10.51
CA LEU A 277 -15.83 20.39 -11.18
C LEU A 277 -15.84 20.72 -12.68
N PHE A 278 -17.00 20.59 -13.34
CA PHE A 278 -17.14 20.88 -14.77
C PHE A 278 -17.48 22.33 -15.10
N LYS A 279 -17.60 23.22 -14.10
CA LYS A 279 -17.98 24.63 -14.31
C LYS A 279 -17.09 25.36 -15.34
N ASN A 280 -15.81 25.01 -15.40
CA ASN A 280 -14.83 25.62 -16.31
C ASN A 280 -14.47 24.73 -17.52
N VAL A 281 -15.14 23.59 -17.68
CA VAL A 281 -14.87 22.65 -18.78
C VAL A 281 -15.73 23.02 -19.99
N ARG A 282 -15.08 23.21 -21.14
CA ARG A 282 -15.77 23.57 -22.38
C ARG A 282 -16.47 22.35 -22.99
N LEU A 283 -17.58 22.57 -23.68
CA LEU A 283 -18.25 21.52 -24.44
C LEU A 283 -17.28 20.94 -25.49
N GLY A 284 -17.19 19.62 -25.55
CA GLY A 284 -16.27 18.89 -26.41
C GLY A 284 -14.89 18.62 -25.79
N SER A 285 -14.60 19.13 -24.59
CA SER A 285 -13.31 18.88 -23.93
C SER A 285 -13.06 17.40 -23.70
N ASP A 286 -11.81 16.99 -23.94
CA ASP A 286 -11.28 15.68 -23.58
C ASP A 286 -11.03 15.62 -22.07
N LEU A 287 -11.61 14.62 -21.41
CA LEU A 287 -11.49 14.42 -19.96
C LEU A 287 -10.49 13.32 -19.58
N THR A 288 -9.70 12.79 -20.53
CA THR A 288 -8.80 11.66 -20.31
C THR A 288 -7.82 11.89 -19.16
N ASN A 289 -7.32 13.12 -18.99
CA ASN A 289 -6.39 13.50 -17.93
C ASN A 289 -7.08 14.31 -16.80
N PHE A 290 -8.40 14.28 -16.71
CA PHE A 290 -9.14 15.04 -15.71
C PHE A 290 -8.99 14.42 -14.33
N GLN A 291 -8.40 15.15 -13.39
CA GLN A 291 -8.18 14.64 -12.02
C GLN A 291 -9.43 14.80 -11.16
N LEU A 292 -9.90 13.69 -10.62
CA LEU A 292 -11.01 13.67 -9.67
C LEU A 292 -10.51 13.78 -8.22
N PRO A 293 -11.27 14.44 -7.34
CA PRO A 293 -10.98 14.47 -5.91
C PRO A 293 -11.36 13.13 -5.24
N PRO A 294 -10.73 12.75 -4.11
CA PRO A 294 -10.93 11.43 -3.47
C PRO A 294 -12.39 11.09 -3.15
N GLN A 295 -13.24 12.09 -2.90
CA GLN A 295 -14.67 11.89 -2.61
C GLN A 295 -15.47 11.32 -3.79
N LEU A 296 -14.93 11.44 -5.01
CA LEU A 296 -15.50 10.86 -6.23
C LEU A 296 -14.72 9.61 -6.65
N ASN A 297 -13.81 9.10 -5.81
CA ASN A 297 -13.09 7.88 -6.08
C ASN A 297 -13.70 6.67 -5.37
N GLN A 298 -13.75 5.55 -6.07
CA GLN A 298 -13.95 4.23 -5.48
C GLN A 298 -12.61 3.74 -4.93
N PRO A 299 -12.59 2.96 -3.83
CA PRO A 299 -11.36 2.40 -3.25
C PRO A 299 -10.81 1.22 -4.05
N ARG A 300 -10.66 1.39 -5.37
CA ARG A 300 -10.17 0.37 -6.32
C ARG A 300 -9.55 1.02 -7.54
N SER A 301 -8.56 0.36 -8.13
CA SER A 301 -7.96 0.76 -9.41
C SER A 301 -8.83 0.37 -10.60
N GLN A 302 -8.70 1.09 -11.71
CA GLN A 302 -9.31 0.69 -12.98
C GLN A 302 -8.82 -0.69 -13.45
N LEU A 303 -7.57 -1.07 -13.11
CA LEU A 303 -7.03 -2.40 -13.40
C LEU A 303 -7.79 -3.51 -12.68
N GLN A 304 -8.13 -3.29 -11.40
CA GLN A 304 -8.98 -4.18 -10.63
C GLN A 304 -10.36 -4.32 -11.29
N CYS A 305 -10.98 -3.22 -11.73
CA CYS A 305 -12.27 -3.30 -12.43
C CYS A 305 -12.23 -4.17 -13.69
N TYR A 306 -11.14 -4.15 -14.46
CA TYR A 306 -10.98 -5.01 -15.64
C TYR A 306 -10.76 -6.47 -15.27
N GLY A 307 -9.92 -6.73 -14.27
CA GLY A 307 -9.72 -8.09 -13.76
C GLY A 307 -11.02 -8.70 -13.24
N GLU A 308 -11.80 -7.94 -12.47
CA GLU A 308 -13.10 -8.36 -11.93
C GLU A 308 -14.08 -8.79 -13.02
N MET A 309 -14.00 -8.26 -14.25
CA MET A 309 -14.86 -8.69 -15.37
C MET A 309 -14.54 -10.11 -15.86
N ILE A 310 -13.36 -10.64 -15.54
CA ILE A 310 -12.89 -11.96 -15.95
C ILE A 310 -13.08 -12.98 -14.82
N TYR A 311 -12.59 -12.66 -13.61
CA TYR A 311 -12.52 -13.63 -12.52
C TYR A 311 -13.66 -13.53 -11.50
N SER A 312 -14.46 -12.45 -11.48
CA SER A 312 -15.53 -12.30 -10.47
C SER A 312 -16.86 -12.79 -11.01
N PHE A 313 -17.22 -14.01 -10.66
CA PHE A 313 -18.54 -14.59 -10.91
C PHE A 313 -18.96 -15.42 -9.71
N CYS A 314 -20.26 -15.71 -9.63
CA CYS A 314 -20.83 -16.53 -8.56
C CYS A 314 -21.16 -17.92 -9.10
N GLY A 315 -20.68 -18.97 -8.43
CA GLY A 315 -21.12 -20.36 -8.62
C GLY A 315 -20.77 -21.05 -9.96
N GLN A 316 -20.68 -20.32 -11.08
CA GLN A 316 -20.46 -20.90 -12.41
C GLN A 316 -19.25 -20.28 -13.12
N ASP A 317 -18.35 -21.14 -13.57
CA ASP A 317 -17.24 -20.80 -14.45
C ASP A 317 -17.74 -20.48 -15.87
N LEU A 318 -18.16 -19.23 -16.07
CA LEU A 318 -18.69 -18.71 -17.34
C LEU A 318 -17.67 -18.75 -18.48
N ILE A 319 -16.38 -18.62 -18.15
CA ILE A 319 -15.31 -18.65 -19.15
C ILE A 319 -15.10 -20.08 -19.65
N GLY A 320 -14.97 -21.06 -18.75
CA GLY A 320 -14.81 -22.46 -19.16
C GLY A 320 -16.01 -22.99 -19.95
N GLU A 321 -17.23 -22.55 -19.63
CA GLU A 321 -18.43 -22.86 -20.42
C GLU A 321 -18.33 -22.45 -21.90
N CYS A 322 -17.46 -21.50 -22.25
CA CYS A 322 -17.23 -21.12 -23.64
C CYS A 322 -16.55 -22.24 -24.44
N SER A 323 -15.72 -23.08 -23.81
CA SER A 323 -14.99 -24.19 -24.46
C SER A 323 -15.71 -25.54 -24.35
N ARG A 324 -16.43 -25.76 -23.24
CA ARG A 324 -17.07 -27.05 -22.92
C ARG A 324 -18.19 -27.46 -23.87
N ARG A 325 -18.85 -26.52 -24.55
CA ARG A 325 -19.96 -26.85 -25.49
C ARG A 325 -19.46 -27.45 -26.80
N ASP A 326 -20.19 -28.45 -27.32
CA ASP A 326 -19.77 -29.20 -28.52
C ASP A 326 -20.13 -28.54 -29.84
N LEU A 327 -21.30 -27.89 -29.92
CA LEU A 327 -21.72 -27.22 -31.15
C LEU A 327 -21.19 -25.77 -31.18
N PRO A 328 -20.70 -25.27 -32.34
CA PRO A 328 -20.23 -23.89 -32.48
C PRO A 328 -21.24 -22.82 -32.03
N ILE A 329 -22.52 -23.06 -32.30
CA ILE A 329 -23.60 -22.14 -31.92
C ILE A 329 -23.78 -22.06 -30.39
N GLU A 330 -23.61 -23.19 -29.69
CA GLU A 330 -23.68 -23.26 -28.23
C GLU A 330 -22.49 -22.54 -27.59
N ARG A 331 -21.29 -22.73 -28.16
CA ARG A 331 -20.09 -21.97 -27.73
C ARG A 331 -20.26 -20.48 -27.92
N LEU A 332 -20.77 -20.03 -29.09
CA LEU A 332 -21.04 -18.61 -29.30
C LEU A 332 -22.07 -18.06 -28.31
N LYS A 333 -23.13 -18.82 -27.96
CA LYS A 333 -24.08 -18.41 -26.91
C LYS A 333 -23.41 -18.28 -25.54
N SER A 334 -22.51 -19.20 -25.17
CA SER A 334 -21.70 -19.09 -23.95
C SER A 334 -20.80 -17.85 -23.98
N VAL A 335 -20.13 -17.57 -25.11
CA VAL A 335 -19.30 -16.36 -25.27
C VAL A 335 -20.15 -15.09 -25.17
N VAL A 336 -21.37 -15.08 -25.73
CA VAL A 336 -22.33 -13.99 -25.58
C VAL A 336 -22.73 -13.82 -24.11
N ALA A 337 -23.05 -14.91 -23.41
CA ALA A 337 -23.42 -14.88 -22.00
C ALA A 337 -22.29 -14.33 -21.12
N TRP A 338 -21.06 -14.82 -21.33
CA TRP A 338 -19.87 -14.30 -20.64
C TRP A 338 -19.66 -12.81 -20.95
N ASN A 339 -19.75 -12.40 -22.21
CA ASN A 339 -19.61 -11.00 -22.63
C ASN A 339 -20.62 -10.09 -21.94
N ILE A 340 -21.89 -10.50 -21.88
CA ILE A 340 -22.95 -9.79 -21.16
C ILE A 340 -22.64 -9.71 -19.68
N SER A 341 -22.11 -10.77 -19.08
CA SER A 341 -21.73 -10.76 -17.67
C SER A 341 -20.73 -9.64 -17.37
N THR A 342 -19.81 -9.31 -18.29
CA THR A 342 -18.84 -8.20 -18.11
C THR A 342 -19.48 -6.82 -17.96
N LEU A 343 -20.77 -6.67 -18.30
CA LEU A 343 -21.54 -5.45 -18.01
C LEU A 343 -21.80 -5.39 -16.49
N ARG A 344 -21.11 -4.51 -15.80
CA ARG A 344 -21.27 -4.28 -14.35
C ARG A 344 -22.17 -3.07 -14.07
N PRO A 345 -22.91 -3.06 -12.93
CA PRO A 345 -23.55 -1.85 -12.42
C PRO A 345 -22.53 -0.72 -12.22
N ILE A 346 -22.95 0.52 -12.49
CA ILE A 346 -22.08 1.69 -12.41
C ILE A 346 -22.58 2.61 -11.30
N VAL A 347 -21.72 2.85 -10.31
CA VAL A 347 -22.03 3.81 -9.25
C VAL A 347 -21.91 5.22 -9.79
N PHE A 348 -23.04 5.89 -9.98
CA PHE A 348 -23.06 7.24 -10.50
C PHE A 348 -22.26 8.20 -9.61
N GLY A 349 -21.37 8.97 -10.24
CA GLY A 349 -20.57 9.98 -9.55
C GLY A 349 -19.32 9.45 -8.85
N MET A 350 -19.03 8.15 -8.99
CA MET A 350 -17.78 7.58 -8.53
C MET A 350 -16.97 7.01 -9.70
N SER A 351 -15.65 7.09 -9.61
CA SER A 351 -14.71 6.57 -10.61
C SER A 351 -13.59 5.82 -9.89
N PRO A 352 -13.11 4.68 -10.40
CA PRO A 352 -11.93 4.04 -9.84
C PRO A 352 -10.69 4.94 -9.97
N TYR A 353 -9.60 4.57 -9.31
CA TYR A 353 -8.33 5.27 -9.48
C TYR A 353 -7.81 5.10 -10.93
N ASN A 354 -7.27 6.19 -11.49
CA ASN A 354 -6.53 6.12 -12.74
C ASN A 354 -5.18 5.43 -12.46
N PRO A 355 -4.90 4.25 -13.03
CA PRO A 355 -3.72 3.49 -12.65
C PRO A 355 -2.42 4.25 -12.97
N VAL A 356 -1.42 4.08 -12.11
CA VAL A 356 -0.07 4.60 -12.38
C VAL A 356 0.61 3.76 -13.46
N LEU A 357 1.56 4.35 -14.18
CA LEU A 357 2.31 3.61 -15.21
C LEU A 357 3.08 2.43 -14.60
N GLY A 358 2.87 1.22 -15.13
CA GLY A 358 3.46 -0.02 -14.61
C GLY A 358 2.73 -0.65 -13.42
N GLU A 359 1.60 -0.08 -12.99
CA GLU A 359 0.70 -0.74 -12.04
C GLU A 359 0.19 -2.07 -12.62
N THR A 360 0.00 -3.06 -11.76
CA THR A 360 -0.48 -4.40 -12.12
C THR A 360 -1.69 -4.79 -11.28
N HIS A 361 -2.49 -5.74 -11.77
CA HIS A 361 -3.45 -6.47 -10.94
C HIS A 361 -3.43 -7.95 -11.31
N HIS A 362 -3.07 -8.82 -10.36
CA HIS A 362 -2.86 -10.26 -10.60
C HIS A 362 -3.72 -11.09 -9.64
N VAL A 363 -4.70 -11.84 -10.16
CA VAL A 363 -5.67 -12.62 -9.36
C VAL A 363 -5.94 -13.99 -10.00
N SER A 364 -6.15 -15.00 -9.16
CA SER A 364 -6.61 -16.33 -9.55
C SER A 364 -7.96 -16.67 -8.92
N HIS A 365 -8.86 -17.26 -9.70
CA HIS A 365 -10.12 -17.84 -9.21
C HIS A 365 -10.32 -19.22 -9.84
N GLY A 366 -10.23 -20.27 -9.01
CA GLY A 366 -10.25 -21.64 -9.50
C GLY A 366 -9.14 -21.90 -10.52
N HIS A 367 -9.54 -22.18 -11.76
CA HIS A 367 -8.63 -22.44 -12.89
C HIS A 367 -8.34 -21.21 -13.76
N ILE A 368 -8.87 -20.04 -13.39
CA ILE A 368 -8.72 -18.79 -14.13
C ILE A 368 -7.64 -17.95 -13.49
N ASN A 369 -6.62 -17.59 -14.26
CA ASN A 369 -5.55 -16.69 -13.84
C ASN A 369 -5.62 -15.41 -14.68
N VAL A 370 -5.58 -14.25 -14.03
CA VAL A 370 -5.75 -12.94 -14.68
C VAL A 370 -4.63 -12.01 -14.27
N LEU A 371 -3.95 -11.42 -15.25
CA LEU A 371 -2.95 -10.38 -15.04
C LEU A 371 -3.29 -9.16 -15.88
N THR A 372 -3.30 -8.00 -15.26
CA THR A 372 -3.45 -6.71 -15.93
C THR A 372 -2.25 -5.83 -15.66
N GLU A 373 -1.91 -4.94 -16.60
CA GLU A 373 -0.85 -3.96 -16.46
C GLU A 373 -1.29 -2.62 -17.09
N GLN A 374 -0.96 -1.51 -16.43
CA GLN A 374 -1.06 -0.19 -17.03
C GLN A 374 0.16 0.06 -17.92
N VAL A 375 -0.01 -0.10 -19.23
CA VAL A 375 1.09 -0.05 -20.20
C VAL A 375 1.39 1.36 -20.73
N SER A 376 0.46 2.29 -20.61
CA SER A 376 0.64 3.72 -20.91
C SER A 376 -0.20 4.57 -19.97
N HIS A 377 0.27 5.77 -19.62
CA HIS A 377 -0.48 6.71 -18.76
C HIS A 377 -0.96 7.98 -19.47
N HIS A 378 -0.29 8.41 -20.55
CA HIS A 378 -0.70 9.55 -21.36
C HIS A 378 -0.67 9.20 -22.86
N PRO A 379 -1.79 8.69 -23.43
CA PRO A 379 -3.07 8.41 -22.78
C PRO A 379 -3.02 7.15 -21.89
N PRO A 380 -3.98 6.98 -20.96
CA PRO A 380 -4.12 5.76 -20.16
C PRO A 380 -4.51 4.57 -21.05
N VAL A 381 -3.67 3.54 -21.08
CA VAL A 381 -3.92 2.28 -21.77
C VAL A 381 -3.56 1.14 -20.84
N SER A 382 -4.48 0.18 -20.71
CA SER A 382 -4.30 -1.01 -19.88
C SER A 382 -4.33 -2.25 -20.76
N ALA A 383 -3.46 -3.20 -20.45
CA ALA A 383 -3.44 -4.51 -21.07
C ALA A 383 -3.86 -5.56 -20.03
N LEU A 384 -4.54 -6.61 -20.49
CA LEU A 384 -5.00 -7.74 -19.70
C LEU A 384 -4.73 -9.03 -20.47
N HIS A 385 -4.21 -10.01 -19.75
CA HIS A 385 -4.08 -11.39 -20.18
C HIS A 385 -4.77 -12.27 -19.14
N ALA A 386 -5.60 -13.19 -19.59
CA ALA A 386 -6.18 -14.20 -18.73
C ALA A 386 -6.12 -15.56 -19.39
N THR A 387 -5.85 -16.59 -18.59
CA THR A 387 -5.84 -17.97 -19.05
C THR A 387 -6.68 -18.87 -18.17
N HIS A 388 -7.36 -19.84 -18.78
CA HIS A 388 -8.04 -20.91 -18.08
C HIS A 388 -7.22 -22.21 -18.20
N GLU A 389 -6.70 -22.72 -17.08
CA GLU A 389 -5.77 -23.86 -17.04
C GLU A 389 -6.37 -25.15 -17.63
N ASN A 390 -7.60 -25.52 -17.23
CA ASN A 390 -8.18 -26.81 -17.68
C ASN A 390 -8.75 -26.76 -19.11
N GLU A 391 -9.48 -25.69 -19.43
CA GLU A 391 -10.22 -25.58 -20.69
C GLU A 391 -9.37 -25.03 -21.85
N ASN A 392 -8.09 -24.72 -21.60
CA ASN A 392 -7.12 -24.11 -22.52
C ASN A 392 -7.71 -22.89 -23.24
N ILE A 393 -8.16 -21.91 -22.46
CA ILE A 393 -8.70 -20.64 -22.96
C ILE A 393 -7.67 -19.55 -22.74
N ASP A 394 -7.46 -18.72 -23.77
CA ASP A 394 -6.61 -17.52 -23.72
C ASP A 394 -7.45 -16.29 -24.02
N VAL A 395 -7.41 -15.29 -23.14
CA VAL A 395 -8.11 -14.01 -23.31
C VAL A 395 -7.09 -12.89 -23.26
N THR A 396 -7.02 -12.12 -24.34
CA THR A 396 -6.19 -10.91 -24.42
C THR A 396 -7.08 -9.70 -24.61
N TRP A 397 -6.80 -8.64 -23.86
CA TRP A 397 -7.58 -7.41 -23.91
C TRP A 397 -6.67 -6.18 -23.76
N CYS A 398 -6.66 -5.31 -24.75
CA CYS A 398 -6.02 -4.00 -24.70
C CYS A 398 -7.13 -2.95 -24.66
N GLN A 399 -7.19 -2.07 -23.66
CA GLN A 399 -8.29 -1.12 -23.49
C GLN A 399 -7.84 0.28 -23.06
N TYR A 400 -8.55 1.29 -23.57
CA TYR A 400 -8.46 2.69 -23.15
C TYR A 400 -9.79 3.42 -23.38
N PHE A 401 -10.00 4.51 -22.65
CA PHE A 401 -11.22 5.32 -22.74
C PHE A 401 -10.93 6.67 -23.40
N THR A 402 -11.89 7.18 -24.17
CA THR A 402 -11.89 8.56 -24.67
C THR A 402 -13.13 9.31 -24.20
N PRO A 403 -13.13 9.84 -22.96
CA PRO A 403 -14.26 10.59 -22.40
C PRO A 403 -14.35 12.01 -22.97
N LYS A 404 -15.52 12.38 -23.48
CA LYS A 404 -15.82 13.72 -24.02
C LYS A 404 -16.95 14.38 -23.24
N PHE A 405 -16.71 15.60 -22.75
CA PHE A 405 -17.74 16.38 -22.09
C PHE A 405 -18.75 16.93 -23.10
N ARG A 406 -20.05 16.68 -22.90
CA ARG A 406 -21.14 17.14 -23.78
C ARG A 406 -22.09 18.11 -23.07
N GLY A 407 -21.66 18.73 -21.97
CA GLY A 407 -22.48 19.62 -21.15
C GLY A 407 -23.34 18.83 -20.17
N ALA A 408 -24.49 18.34 -20.62
CA ALA A 408 -25.44 17.61 -19.77
C ALA A 408 -25.01 16.17 -19.42
N TYR A 409 -23.98 15.65 -20.10
CA TYR A 409 -23.46 14.31 -19.92
C TYR A 409 -21.99 14.22 -20.36
N VAL A 410 -21.29 13.17 -19.95
CA VAL A 410 -20.02 12.72 -20.50
C VAL A 410 -20.26 11.48 -21.34
N ASP A 411 -19.70 11.50 -22.54
CA ASP A 411 -19.75 10.43 -23.52
C ASP A 411 -18.39 9.72 -23.54
N VAL A 412 -18.37 8.47 -23.10
CA VAL A 412 -17.15 7.68 -22.96
C VAL A 412 -17.15 6.55 -23.99
N GLU A 413 -16.33 6.72 -25.00
CA GLU A 413 -16.04 5.65 -25.95
C GLU A 413 -14.96 4.73 -25.36
N VAL A 414 -15.23 3.42 -25.40
CA VAL A 414 -14.30 2.37 -24.97
C VAL A 414 -13.60 1.85 -26.22
N LYS A 415 -12.28 1.92 -26.23
CA LYS A 415 -11.46 1.54 -27.38
C LYS A 415 -10.49 0.42 -27.02
N GLY A 416 -9.99 -0.22 -28.07
CA GLY A 416 -9.03 -1.30 -28.00
C GLY A 416 -9.64 -2.62 -28.49
N LYS A 417 -8.91 -3.72 -28.31
CA LYS A 417 -9.27 -5.03 -28.85
C LYS A 417 -9.42 -6.03 -27.72
N ARG A 418 -10.50 -6.81 -27.73
CA ARG A 418 -10.72 -7.96 -26.86
C ARG A 418 -10.84 -9.22 -27.72
N THR A 419 -10.01 -10.21 -27.41
CA THR A 419 -9.97 -11.48 -28.12
C THR A 419 -9.98 -12.63 -27.12
N MET A 420 -10.81 -13.64 -27.39
CA MET A 420 -10.81 -14.91 -26.66
C MET A 420 -10.49 -16.03 -27.65
N LYS A 421 -9.51 -16.86 -27.32
CA LYS A 421 -9.14 -18.05 -28.09
C LYS A 421 -9.52 -19.29 -27.30
N LEU A 422 -10.32 -20.14 -27.91
CA LEU A 422 -10.60 -21.48 -27.40
C LEU A 422 -9.60 -22.44 -28.05
N LEU A 423 -8.45 -22.66 -27.42
CA LEU A 423 -7.32 -23.33 -28.07
C LEU A 423 -7.65 -24.77 -28.47
N ASN A 424 -8.40 -25.49 -27.62
CA ASN A 424 -8.87 -26.85 -27.89
C ASN A 424 -9.83 -26.92 -29.09
N ARG A 425 -10.57 -25.85 -29.35
CA ARG A 425 -11.55 -25.75 -30.46
C ARG A 425 -10.94 -25.09 -31.71
N LYS A 426 -9.78 -24.45 -31.60
CA LYS A 426 -9.13 -23.64 -32.64
C LYS A 426 -10.04 -22.50 -33.14
N GLU A 427 -10.72 -21.85 -32.20
CA GLU A 427 -11.67 -20.76 -32.49
C GLU A 427 -11.19 -19.45 -31.87
N THR A 428 -11.35 -18.35 -32.60
CA THR A 428 -10.96 -17.01 -32.16
C THR A 428 -12.18 -16.08 -32.17
N TYR A 429 -12.59 -15.63 -30.99
CA TYR A 429 -13.68 -14.69 -30.83
C TYR A 429 -13.13 -13.27 -30.69
N GLU A 430 -13.51 -12.39 -31.61
CA GLU A 430 -13.24 -10.95 -31.56
C GLU A 430 -14.47 -10.21 -31.07
N MET A 431 -14.29 -9.32 -30.09
CA MET A 431 -15.39 -8.71 -29.35
C MET A 431 -15.19 -7.21 -29.17
N ASP A 432 -16.19 -6.45 -29.59
CA ASP A 432 -16.28 -5.02 -29.34
C ASP A 432 -16.72 -4.75 -27.88
N GLN A 433 -16.75 -3.46 -27.52
CA GLN A 433 -17.18 -2.95 -26.23
C GLN A 433 -18.29 -1.91 -26.42
N PRO A 434 -19.27 -1.84 -25.48
CA PRO A 434 -20.28 -0.79 -25.49
C PRO A 434 -19.66 0.55 -25.07
N ARG A 435 -20.39 1.63 -25.34
CA ARG A 435 -20.07 2.97 -24.85
C ARG A 435 -20.69 3.20 -23.48
N LEU A 436 -20.04 4.02 -22.67
CA LEU A 436 -20.56 4.47 -21.39
C LEU A 436 -21.03 5.93 -21.50
N VAL A 437 -22.27 6.19 -21.09
CA VAL A 437 -22.80 7.55 -20.97
C VAL A 437 -23.06 7.86 -19.50
N VAL A 438 -22.41 8.91 -18.99
CA VAL A 438 -22.62 9.43 -17.63
C VAL A 438 -23.39 10.73 -17.74
N ARG A 439 -24.68 10.72 -17.39
CA ARG A 439 -25.61 11.84 -17.55
C ARG A 439 -25.80 12.58 -16.23
N PHE A 440 -25.74 13.91 -16.27
CA PHE A 440 -25.98 14.77 -15.11
C PHE A 440 -27.37 15.41 -15.13
N LEU A 441 -27.88 15.73 -16.32
CA LEU A 441 -29.17 16.40 -16.52
C LEU A 441 -29.99 15.70 -17.63
N PRO A 442 -31.33 15.71 -17.55
CA PRO A 442 -32.15 16.23 -16.45
C PRO A 442 -32.22 15.29 -15.25
N ALA A 443 -31.97 13.99 -15.45
CA ALA A 443 -31.86 12.99 -14.39
C ALA A 443 -30.43 12.42 -14.37
N PRO A 444 -29.79 12.33 -13.19
CA PRO A 444 -28.48 11.72 -13.04
C PRO A 444 -28.53 10.22 -13.32
N GLY A 445 -27.48 9.68 -13.93
CA GLY A 445 -27.34 8.24 -14.11
C GLY A 445 -26.16 7.89 -14.99
N ALA A 446 -25.72 6.64 -14.91
CA ALA A 446 -24.69 6.09 -15.78
C ALA A 446 -25.20 4.79 -16.40
N HIS A 447 -25.04 4.64 -17.72
CA HIS A 447 -25.51 3.45 -18.41
C HIS A 447 -24.62 3.08 -19.60
N TRP A 448 -24.48 1.77 -19.81
CA TRP A 448 -23.91 1.21 -21.03
C TRP A 448 -24.89 1.34 -22.20
N THR A 449 -24.39 1.68 -23.38
CA THR A 449 -25.20 1.84 -24.59
C THR A 449 -24.38 1.58 -25.86
N GLY A 450 -25.06 1.38 -26.98
CA GLY A 450 -24.43 1.15 -28.28
C GLY A 450 -24.43 -0.33 -28.66
N LYS A 451 -23.71 -0.63 -29.74
CA LYS A 451 -23.67 -1.96 -30.32
C LYS A 451 -22.42 -2.71 -29.85
N ILE A 452 -22.58 -4.00 -29.60
CA ILE A 452 -21.48 -4.94 -29.35
C ILE A 452 -21.55 -5.98 -30.45
N LYS A 453 -20.43 -6.17 -31.16
CA LYS A 453 -20.27 -7.26 -32.11
C LYS A 453 -19.33 -8.31 -31.52
N ILE A 454 -19.72 -9.57 -31.66
CA ILE A 454 -18.92 -10.74 -31.28
C ILE A 454 -18.84 -11.61 -32.52
N LYS A 455 -17.63 -11.89 -33.01
CA LYS A 455 -17.44 -12.64 -34.25
C LYS A 455 -16.43 -13.77 -34.05
N CYS A 456 -16.73 -14.94 -34.61
CA CYS A 456 -15.80 -16.05 -34.73
C CYS A 456 -15.61 -16.41 -36.22
N PRO A 457 -14.52 -15.98 -36.87
CA PRO A 457 -14.28 -16.25 -38.29
C PRO A 457 -14.26 -17.74 -38.63
N GLU A 458 -13.72 -18.59 -37.76
CA GLU A 458 -13.55 -20.03 -38.01
C GLU A 458 -14.88 -20.80 -38.05
N THR A 459 -15.91 -20.28 -37.40
CA THR A 459 -17.25 -20.89 -37.36
C THR A 459 -18.24 -20.20 -38.29
N ASP A 460 -17.84 -19.10 -38.94
CA ASP A 460 -18.72 -18.22 -39.72
C ASP A 460 -19.92 -17.68 -38.92
N LEU A 461 -19.80 -17.55 -37.59
CA LEU A 461 -20.87 -17.04 -36.73
C LEU A 461 -20.54 -15.67 -36.15
N GLU A 462 -21.56 -14.81 -36.09
CA GLU A 462 -21.48 -13.54 -35.40
C GLU A 462 -22.74 -13.26 -34.57
N ALA A 463 -22.56 -12.57 -33.44
CA ALA A 463 -23.62 -11.99 -32.64
C ALA A 463 -23.54 -10.46 -32.68
N GLU A 464 -24.67 -9.80 -32.87
CA GLU A 464 -24.82 -8.35 -32.73
C GLU A 464 -25.79 -8.06 -31.58
N LEU A 465 -25.29 -7.40 -30.54
CA LEU A 465 -26.09 -6.95 -29.40
C LEU A 465 -26.24 -5.43 -29.45
N HIS A 466 -27.39 -4.93 -29.03
CA HIS A 466 -27.69 -3.51 -28.95
C HIS A 466 -28.21 -3.20 -27.55
N LEU A 467 -27.43 -2.41 -26.81
CA LEU A 467 -27.78 -1.92 -25.49
C LEU A 467 -28.64 -0.67 -25.66
N ILE A 468 -29.93 -0.83 -25.41
CA ILE A 468 -30.92 0.22 -25.64
C ILE A 468 -30.81 1.24 -24.52
N SER A 469 -30.43 2.47 -24.87
CA SER A 469 -30.49 3.62 -23.96
C SER A 469 -31.92 4.14 -23.90
N ASP A 470 -32.45 4.36 -22.70
CA ASP A 470 -33.81 4.85 -22.53
C ASP A 470 -34.06 6.18 -23.24
N SER A 471 -35.21 6.31 -23.88
CA SER A 471 -35.81 7.59 -24.24
C SER A 471 -36.25 8.35 -22.98
N PHE A 472 -36.44 9.66 -23.10
CA PHE A 472 -36.93 10.50 -22.00
C PHE A 472 -38.25 9.99 -21.39
N ILE A 473 -39.13 9.41 -22.22
CA ILE A 473 -40.46 8.91 -21.82
C ILE A 473 -40.38 7.57 -21.08
N GLU A 474 -39.48 6.67 -21.49
CA GLU A 474 -39.33 5.34 -20.88
C GLU A 474 -38.79 5.41 -19.44
N ARG A 475 -37.99 6.44 -19.12
CA ARG A 475 -37.52 6.72 -17.76
C ARG A 475 -38.63 7.09 -16.79
N PHE A 476 -39.70 7.75 -17.23
CA PHE A 476 -40.87 8.02 -16.38
C PHE A 476 -41.74 6.79 -16.15
N LYS A 477 -41.62 5.76 -17.00
CA LYS A 477 -42.35 4.49 -16.87
C LYS A 477 -41.58 3.42 -16.07
N GLY A 478 -40.34 3.70 -15.66
CA GLY A 478 -39.59 2.93 -14.67
C GLY A 478 -39.17 1.51 -15.06
N ASN A 479 -39.26 1.11 -16.34
CA ASN A 479 -39.29 -0.33 -16.66
C ASN A 479 -38.39 -0.81 -17.82
N ASN A 480 -37.49 0.00 -18.37
CA ASN A 480 -36.66 -0.42 -19.53
C ASN A 480 -35.15 -0.18 -19.41
N ASN A 481 -34.68 0.42 -18.32
CA ASN A 481 -33.25 0.63 -18.10
C ASN A 481 -32.56 -0.74 -18.22
N ARG A 482 -31.51 -0.84 -19.06
CA ARG A 482 -30.65 -2.04 -19.22
C ARG A 482 -31.13 -3.14 -20.16
N SER A 483 -32.13 -2.86 -21.01
CA SER A 483 -32.55 -3.81 -22.05
C SER A 483 -31.46 -4.06 -23.10
N ILE A 484 -31.31 -5.33 -23.50
CA ILE A 484 -30.53 -5.77 -24.64
C ILE A 484 -31.47 -6.37 -25.68
N LYS A 485 -31.25 -6.00 -26.95
CA LYS A 485 -31.77 -6.72 -28.11
C LYS A 485 -30.63 -7.08 -29.03
N GLY A 486 -30.68 -8.24 -29.64
CA GLY A 486 -29.62 -8.68 -30.53
C GLY A 486 -30.05 -9.84 -31.39
N LYS A 487 -29.09 -10.39 -32.11
CA LYS A 487 -29.26 -11.55 -32.98
C LYS A 487 -27.96 -12.34 -33.08
N ILE A 488 -28.07 -13.60 -33.41
CA ILE A 488 -26.96 -14.43 -33.91
C ILE A 488 -27.24 -14.74 -35.37
N SER A 489 -26.24 -14.57 -36.22
CA SER A 489 -26.32 -14.81 -37.67
C SER A 489 -25.08 -15.50 -38.22
N GLN A 490 -25.22 -16.12 -39.39
CA GLN A 490 -24.06 -16.50 -40.20
C GLN A 490 -23.43 -15.26 -40.81
N THR A 491 -22.11 -15.15 -40.79
CA THR A 491 -21.40 -13.96 -41.27
C THR A 491 -21.44 -13.89 -42.79
N SER A 492 -21.27 -15.01 -43.48
CA SER A 492 -21.22 -15.08 -44.94
C SER A 492 -22.57 -14.78 -45.60
N SER A 493 -23.66 -15.40 -45.13
CA SER A 493 -24.99 -15.26 -45.73
C SER A 493 -25.82 -14.13 -45.12
N GLY A 494 -25.52 -13.73 -43.88
CA GLY A 494 -26.36 -12.82 -43.10
C GLY A 494 -27.63 -13.48 -42.54
N ASP A 495 -27.78 -14.80 -42.68
CA ASP A 495 -28.95 -15.53 -42.22
C ASP A 495 -29.05 -15.45 -40.70
N LYS A 496 -30.17 -14.93 -40.22
CA LYS A 496 -30.46 -14.85 -38.80
C LYS A 496 -30.85 -16.22 -38.27
N LEU A 497 -30.14 -16.67 -37.23
CA LEU A 497 -30.35 -17.97 -36.59
C LEU A 497 -31.11 -17.81 -35.27
N TYR A 498 -30.75 -16.81 -34.48
CA TYR A 498 -31.38 -16.55 -33.18
C TYR A 498 -31.66 -15.06 -32.99
N ASP A 499 -32.75 -14.75 -32.30
CA ASP A 499 -32.99 -13.43 -31.70
C ASP A 499 -32.58 -13.47 -30.22
N ILE A 500 -31.83 -12.45 -29.77
CA ILE A 500 -31.42 -12.28 -28.37
C ILE A 500 -32.24 -11.15 -27.77
N SER A 501 -32.81 -11.36 -26.58
CA SER A 501 -33.54 -10.31 -25.87
C SER A 501 -33.53 -10.51 -24.36
N GLY A 502 -33.66 -9.40 -23.63
CA GLY A 502 -33.83 -9.41 -22.17
C GLY A 502 -33.18 -8.18 -21.53
N HIS A 503 -32.70 -8.36 -20.29
CA HIS A 503 -31.99 -7.32 -19.55
C HIS A 503 -30.70 -7.88 -18.96
N TRP A 504 -29.58 -7.16 -19.12
CA TRP A 504 -28.26 -7.67 -18.69
C TRP A 504 -28.10 -7.77 -17.17
N ASP A 505 -28.96 -7.10 -16.40
CA ASP A 505 -29.03 -7.17 -14.94
C ASP A 505 -30.08 -8.18 -14.44
N ARG A 506 -30.75 -8.91 -15.35
CA ARG A 506 -31.75 -9.93 -15.02
C ARG A 506 -31.49 -11.20 -15.82
N THR A 507 -32.31 -11.49 -16.82
CA THR A 507 -32.18 -12.64 -17.69
C THR A 507 -32.08 -12.22 -19.14
N ILE A 508 -31.30 -12.98 -19.90
CA ILE A 508 -31.20 -12.85 -21.36
C ILE A 508 -31.55 -14.21 -21.95
N SER A 509 -32.39 -14.17 -22.98
CA SER A 509 -32.83 -15.35 -23.71
C SER A 509 -32.46 -15.29 -25.17
N ALA A 510 -32.17 -16.46 -25.74
CA ALA A 510 -32.00 -16.65 -27.17
C ALA A 510 -33.20 -17.44 -27.72
N LYS A 511 -33.82 -16.93 -28.78
CA LYS A 511 -34.92 -17.60 -29.48
C LYS A 511 -34.42 -18.13 -30.81
N ASN A 512 -34.49 -19.45 -31.00
CA ASN A 512 -34.19 -20.08 -32.28
C ASN A 512 -35.26 -19.71 -33.31
N LEU A 513 -34.86 -19.12 -34.44
CA LEU A 513 -35.80 -18.62 -35.45
C LEU A 513 -36.40 -19.74 -36.32
N LYS A 514 -35.77 -20.92 -36.36
CA LYS A 514 -36.28 -22.08 -37.11
C LYS A 514 -37.30 -22.88 -36.30
N THR A 515 -37.00 -23.15 -35.02
CA THR A 515 -37.85 -23.99 -34.16
C THR A 515 -38.83 -23.18 -33.30
N GLY A 516 -38.55 -21.89 -33.09
CA GLY A 516 -39.32 -21.03 -32.18
C GLY A 516 -38.97 -21.23 -30.70
N GLU A 517 -38.09 -22.18 -30.38
CA GLU A 517 -37.66 -22.51 -29.02
C GLU A 517 -36.92 -21.33 -28.38
N VAL A 518 -37.16 -21.10 -27.09
CA VAL A 518 -36.55 -20.02 -26.31
C VAL A 518 -35.78 -20.64 -25.15
N GLU A 519 -34.51 -20.29 -25.04
CA GLU A 519 -33.63 -20.70 -23.95
C GLU A 519 -33.11 -19.48 -23.19
N VAL A 520 -32.86 -19.62 -21.89
CA VAL A 520 -32.16 -18.60 -21.10
C VAL A 520 -30.66 -18.87 -21.23
N ILE A 521 -29.93 -17.91 -21.80
CA ILE A 521 -28.47 -18.04 -21.99
C ILE A 521 -27.67 -17.36 -20.87
N TYR A 522 -28.30 -16.46 -20.10
CA TYR A 522 -27.63 -15.75 -19.03
C TYR A 522 -28.62 -15.32 -17.94
N ASN A 523 -28.20 -15.48 -16.68
CA ASN A 523 -28.91 -15.04 -15.49
C ASN A 523 -27.96 -14.25 -14.58
N ALA A 524 -28.20 -12.95 -14.43
CA ALA A 524 -27.39 -12.04 -13.64
C ALA A 524 -27.35 -12.41 -12.16
N LYS A 525 -28.46 -12.91 -11.60
CA LYS A 525 -28.51 -13.30 -10.18
C LYS A 525 -27.64 -14.53 -9.90
N GLU A 526 -27.49 -15.41 -10.89
CA GLU A 526 -26.59 -16.56 -10.76
C GLU A 526 -25.15 -16.16 -11.06
N SER A 527 -24.93 -15.19 -11.94
CA SER A 527 -23.58 -14.85 -12.43
C SER A 527 -22.85 -13.79 -11.61
N ILE A 528 -23.55 -12.74 -11.15
CA ILE A 528 -22.94 -11.50 -10.64
C ILE A 528 -23.51 -11.04 -9.29
N SER A 529 -24.17 -11.92 -8.55
CA SER A 529 -24.63 -11.69 -7.17
C SER A 529 -23.66 -12.26 -6.14
N GLY A 530 -23.57 -11.64 -4.95
CA GLY A 530 -22.82 -12.22 -3.84
C GLY A 530 -21.30 -12.37 -4.09
N LEU A 531 -20.73 -11.54 -4.96
CA LEU A 531 -19.31 -11.58 -5.33
C LEU A 531 -18.41 -11.35 -4.11
N ARG A 532 -17.29 -12.08 -4.08
CA ARG A 532 -16.30 -12.03 -3.01
C ARG A 532 -15.03 -11.31 -3.47
N PRO A 533 -14.38 -10.50 -2.61
CA PRO A 533 -13.04 -10.02 -2.92
C PRO A 533 -12.03 -11.18 -2.87
N PRO A 534 -10.94 -11.10 -3.65
CA PRO A 534 -9.81 -12.00 -3.46
C PRO A 534 -9.21 -11.83 -2.06
N THR A 535 -8.53 -12.86 -1.59
CA THR A 535 -7.74 -12.88 -0.36
C THR A 535 -6.27 -13.10 -0.71
N VAL A 536 -5.38 -12.66 0.17
CA VAL A 536 -3.94 -12.80 -0.03
C VAL A 536 -3.49 -14.16 0.50
N LYS A 537 -3.02 -15.04 -0.39
CA LYS A 537 -2.45 -16.33 0.02
C LYS A 537 -1.03 -16.19 0.56
N ASN A 538 -0.19 -15.41 -0.13
CA ASN A 538 1.17 -15.11 0.29
C ASN A 538 1.50 -13.64 0.03
N LEU A 539 1.56 -12.83 1.10
CA LEU A 539 1.83 -11.40 0.99
C LEU A 539 3.20 -11.10 0.37
N LYS A 540 4.21 -11.96 0.61
CA LYS A 540 5.57 -11.78 0.09
C LYS A 540 5.69 -11.97 -1.42
N GLU A 541 4.72 -12.65 -2.03
CA GLU A 541 4.65 -12.85 -3.48
C GLU A 541 3.85 -11.73 -4.18
N VAL A 542 3.17 -10.86 -3.42
CA VAL A 542 2.44 -9.73 -4.00
C VAL A 542 3.44 -8.69 -4.51
N MET A 543 3.34 -8.37 -5.80
CA MET A 543 4.19 -7.35 -6.41
C MET A 543 3.93 -5.96 -5.80
N GLU A 544 4.97 -5.14 -5.67
CA GLU A 544 4.80 -3.74 -5.25
C GLU A 544 3.94 -2.92 -6.20
N SER A 545 3.90 -3.32 -7.49
CA SER A 545 3.06 -2.73 -8.53
C SER A 545 1.60 -3.15 -8.42
N GLU A 546 1.25 -4.10 -7.56
CA GLU A 546 -0.13 -4.56 -7.38
C GLU A 546 -1.04 -3.40 -6.98
N SER A 547 -2.18 -3.26 -7.65
CA SER A 547 -3.15 -2.18 -7.50
C SER A 547 -3.57 -1.98 -6.06
N ALA A 548 -3.85 -3.09 -5.35
CA ALA A 548 -4.25 -3.08 -3.95
C ALA A 548 -3.11 -2.63 -3.00
N MET A 549 -1.85 -2.74 -3.43
CA MET A 549 -0.67 -2.24 -2.72
C MET A 549 -0.41 -0.77 -3.03
N VAL A 550 -0.45 -0.39 -4.31
CA VAL A 550 -0.22 0.99 -4.79
C VAL A 550 -1.21 1.97 -4.18
N TRP A 551 -2.48 1.57 -4.13
CA TRP A 551 -3.57 2.43 -3.65
C TRP A 551 -4.01 2.14 -2.21
N SER A 552 -3.33 1.23 -1.50
CA SER A 552 -3.68 0.77 -0.14
C SER A 552 -4.05 1.92 0.81
N GLU A 553 -3.17 2.89 0.99
CA GLU A 553 -3.39 4.02 1.90
C GLU A 553 -4.58 4.88 1.47
N VAL A 554 -4.71 5.18 0.17
CA VAL A 554 -5.81 5.98 -0.36
C VAL A 554 -7.14 5.27 -0.11
N SER A 555 -7.20 3.97 -0.40
CA SER A 555 -8.37 3.13 -0.17
C SER A 555 -8.74 3.07 1.31
N GLU A 556 -7.78 2.86 2.20
CA GLU A 556 -8.00 2.83 3.64
C GLU A 556 -8.61 4.16 4.14
N LYS A 557 -8.06 5.31 3.73
CA LYS A 557 -8.57 6.62 4.15
C LYS A 557 -9.96 6.91 3.57
N ILE A 558 -10.23 6.51 2.31
CA ILE A 558 -11.58 6.62 1.71
C ILE A 558 -12.59 5.78 2.49
N LEU A 559 -12.27 4.53 2.81
CA LEU A 559 -13.14 3.63 3.57
C LEU A 559 -13.45 4.18 4.97
N ASN A 560 -12.46 4.80 5.61
CA ASN A 560 -12.61 5.48 6.91
C ASN A 560 -13.22 6.89 6.82
N LYS A 561 -13.58 7.36 5.61
CA LYS A 561 -14.12 8.71 5.33
C LYS A 561 -13.19 9.85 5.80
N ASP A 562 -11.88 9.60 5.89
CA ASP A 562 -10.85 10.58 6.21
C ASP A 562 -10.39 11.29 4.91
N TRP A 563 -11.20 12.23 4.45
CA TRP A 563 -11.04 12.84 3.13
C TRP A 563 -9.78 13.70 2.97
N GLU A 564 -9.31 14.33 4.05
CA GLU A 564 -8.09 15.15 4.01
C GLU A 564 -6.87 14.25 3.85
N ARG A 565 -6.76 13.18 4.66
CA ARG A 565 -5.65 12.23 4.49
C ARG A 565 -5.74 11.43 3.19
N ALA A 566 -6.94 11.09 2.73
CA ALA A 566 -7.12 10.46 1.42
C ALA A 566 -6.58 11.35 0.28
N ARG A 567 -6.74 12.68 0.39
CA ARG A 567 -6.20 13.64 -0.58
C ARG A 567 -4.68 13.69 -0.54
N GLU A 568 -4.09 13.70 0.66
CA GLU A 568 -2.64 13.69 0.85
C GLU A 568 -2.01 12.40 0.30
N ALA A 569 -2.56 11.24 0.65
CA ALA A 569 -2.11 9.94 0.16
C ALA A 569 -2.24 9.83 -1.37
N LYS A 570 -3.38 10.24 -1.94
CA LYS A 570 -3.58 10.27 -3.41
C LYS A 570 -2.56 11.17 -4.09
N LYS A 571 -2.30 12.36 -3.53
CA LYS A 571 -1.29 13.28 -4.05
C LYS A 571 0.11 12.68 -4.00
N ALA A 572 0.45 11.92 -2.94
CA ALA A 572 1.75 11.27 -2.81
C ALA A 572 1.98 10.22 -3.90
N VAL A 573 0.99 9.37 -4.19
CA VAL A 573 1.04 8.39 -5.30
C VAL A 573 1.25 9.09 -6.64
N GLU A 574 0.45 10.13 -6.91
CA GLU A 574 0.52 10.89 -8.16
C GLU A 574 1.83 11.70 -8.32
N GLU A 575 2.40 12.23 -7.24
CA GLU A 575 3.67 12.94 -7.28
C GLU A 575 4.83 11.98 -7.53
N LYS A 576 4.84 10.81 -6.88
CA LYS A 576 5.84 9.75 -7.12
C LYS A 576 5.85 9.33 -8.60
N GLN A 577 4.67 9.24 -9.21
CA GLN A 577 4.56 8.99 -10.65
C GLN A 577 5.11 10.15 -11.49
N ARG A 578 4.79 11.39 -11.15
CA ARG A 578 5.29 12.59 -11.85
C ARG A 578 6.82 12.71 -11.77
N GLU A 579 7.42 12.40 -10.63
CA GLU A 579 8.88 12.38 -10.45
C GLU A 579 9.55 11.25 -11.25
N SER A 580 8.93 10.07 -11.29
CA SER A 580 9.41 8.95 -12.11
C SER A 580 9.36 9.27 -13.61
N LEU A 581 8.32 9.97 -14.07
CA LEU A 581 8.23 10.46 -15.45
C LEU A 581 9.36 11.45 -15.76
N LYS A 582 9.55 12.48 -14.91
CA LYS A 582 10.62 13.48 -15.09
C LYS A 582 12.02 12.84 -15.15
N ARG A 583 12.29 11.83 -14.31
CA ARG A 583 13.57 11.10 -14.34
C ARG A 583 13.80 10.36 -15.65
N ARG A 584 12.76 9.71 -16.20
CA ARG A 584 12.84 9.01 -17.49
C ARG A 584 13.02 9.98 -18.65
N GLU A 585 12.29 11.09 -18.65
CA GLU A 585 12.46 12.15 -19.65
C GLU A 585 13.88 12.75 -19.62
N ALA A 586 14.44 12.97 -18.43
CA ALA A 586 15.80 13.50 -18.26
C ALA A 586 16.89 12.51 -18.70
N SER A 587 16.67 11.20 -18.57
CA SER A 587 17.60 10.15 -18.98
C SER A 587 17.42 9.70 -20.44
N GLY A 588 16.32 10.11 -21.09
CA GLY A 588 15.96 9.64 -22.43
C GLY A 588 15.46 8.19 -22.47
N GLU A 589 15.14 7.61 -21.31
CA GLU A 589 14.63 6.24 -21.20
C GLU A 589 13.13 6.17 -21.52
N SER A 590 12.73 5.22 -22.37
CA SER A 590 11.33 4.90 -22.61
C SER A 590 10.81 3.86 -21.62
N TRP A 591 9.52 3.94 -21.28
CA TRP A 591 8.88 2.88 -20.49
C TRP A 591 8.68 1.63 -21.35
N VAL A 592 9.10 0.49 -20.83
CA VAL A 592 8.83 -0.82 -21.41
C VAL A 592 7.92 -1.58 -20.43
N PRO A 593 6.69 -1.94 -20.82
CA PRO A 593 5.82 -2.75 -19.97
C PRO A 593 6.45 -4.11 -19.67
N LYS A 594 6.21 -4.63 -18.47
CA LYS A 594 6.86 -5.84 -17.96
C LYS A 594 6.24 -7.12 -18.50
N HIS A 595 4.95 -7.11 -18.79
CA HIS A 595 4.19 -8.31 -19.11
C HIS A 595 3.61 -8.32 -20.54
N PHE A 596 3.64 -7.17 -21.22
CA PHE A 596 3.04 -7.00 -22.54
C PHE A 596 3.99 -6.32 -23.52
N SER A 597 4.02 -6.83 -24.74
CA SER A 597 4.50 -6.04 -25.89
C SER A 597 3.38 -5.13 -26.36
N VAL A 598 3.71 -3.87 -26.64
CA VAL A 598 2.73 -2.86 -27.03
C VAL A 598 3.13 -2.24 -28.36
N VAL A 599 2.18 -2.24 -29.29
CA VAL A 599 2.34 -1.64 -30.62
C VAL A 599 1.32 -0.53 -30.78
N ARG A 600 1.78 0.61 -31.28
CA ARG A 600 0.92 1.77 -31.57
C ARG A 600 0.70 1.88 -33.07
N ASN A 601 -0.52 1.58 -33.52
CA ASN A 601 -0.94 1.71 -34.91
C ASN A 601 -1.69 3.04 -35.09
N GLY A 602 -0.94 4.11 -35.33
CA GLY A 602 -1.49 5.47 -35.40
C GLY A 602 -2.05 5.94 -34.06
N LYS A 603 -3.38 5.99 -33.95
CA LYS A 603 -4.08 6.39 -32.70
C LYS A 603 -4.51 5.20 -31.85
N ASP A 604 -4.43 3.99 -32.39
CA ASP A 604 -4.89 2.79 -31.72
C ASP A 604 -3.74 2.00 -31.12
N TRP A 605 -4.07 1.22 -30.09
CA TRP A 605 -3.13 0.46 -29.29
C TRP A 605 -3.45 -1.02 -29.41
N ASP A 606 -2.42 -1.81 -29.67
CA ASP A 606 -2.47 -3.25 -29.63
C ASP A 606 -1.49 -3.77 -28.57
N CYS A 607 -1.95 -4.71 -27.77
CA CYS A 607 -1.22 -5.26 -26.65
C CYS A 607 -1.20 -6.78 -26.80
N SER A 608 -0.03 -7.40 -26.75
CA SER A 608 0.13 -8.85 -26.75
C SER A 608 0.91 -9.31 -25.53
N PRO A 609 0.51 -10.39 -24.85
CA PRO A 609 1.23 -10.89 -23.69
C PRO A 609 2.61 -11.41 -24.09
N LEU A 610 3.61 -11.19 -23.24
CA LEU A 610 4.96 -11.71 -23.44
C LEU A 610 5.09 -13.21 -23.09
N GLN A 611 4.18 -13.70 -22.27
CA GLN A 611 4.13 -15.10 -21.85
C GLN A 611 2.87 -15.77 -22.42
N PRO A 612 2.93 -17.07 -22.78
CA PRO A 612 1.79 -17.78 -23.34
C PRO A 612 0.69 -18.06 -22.31
N THR A 613 1.02 -18.08 -21.02
CA THR A 613 0.11 -18.38 -19.92
C THR A 613 0.29 -17.41 -18.76
N VAL A 614 -0.80 -17.14 -18.03
CA VAL A 614 -0.72 -16.36 -16.79
C VAL A 614 -0.44 -17.31 -15.62
N PRO A 615 0.63 -17.11 -14.84
CA PRO A 615 0.91 -17.92 -13.67
C PRO A 615 -0.15 -17.71 -12.58
N ARG A 616 -0.26 -18.64 -11.64
CA ARG A 616 -1.12 -18.47 -10.47
C ARG A 616 -0.71 -17.24 -9.67
N ALA A 617 -1.72 -16.52 -9.19
CA ALA A 617 -1.56 -15.27 -8.49
C ALA A 617 -1.44 -15.45 -6.96
N PRO A 618 -0.79 -14.50 -6.28
CA PRO A 618 -0.80 -14.43 -4.81
C PRO A 618 -2.17 -14.03 -4.25
N LEU A 619 -3.01 -13.36 -5.05
CA LEU A 619 -4.39 -13.02 -4.72
C LEU A 619 -5.34 -14.08 -5.27
N VAL A 620 -6.14 -14.70 -4.40
CA VAL A 620 -6.99 -15.83 -4.75
C VAL A 620 -8.43 -15.65 -4.29
N ILE A 621 -9.40 -16.11 -5.08
CA ILE A 621 -10.79 -16.24 -4.63
C ILE A 621 -11.05 -17.71 -4.29
N THR A 622 -11.25 -18.00 -3.01
CA THR A 622 -11.59 -19.34 -2.51
C THR A 622 -13.10 -19.60 -2.62
N GLU A 623 -13.45 -20.77 -3.14
CA GLU A 623 -14.83 -21.24 -3.13
C GLU A 623 -15.22 -21.75 -1.74
N ALA A 624 -16.48 -21.58 -1.35
CA ALA A 624 -16.98 -21.93 -0.02
C ALA A 624 -16.85 -23.43 0.35
N GLN A 625 -16.52 -24.31 -0.60
CA GLN A 625 -16.34 -25.74 -0.33
C GLN A 625 -14.97 -26.08 0.29
N GLU A 626 -13.93 -25.25 0.10
CA GLU A 626 -12.61 -25.49 0.70
C GLU A 626 -12.52 -25.09 2.18
N GLU A 627 -13.41 -24.22 2.67
CA GLU A 627 -13.42 -23.79 4.08
C GLU A 627 -13.87 -24.90 5.05
N ASN A 628 -14.52 -25.96 4.57
CA ASN A 628 -14.92 -27.11 5.39
C ASN A 628 -13.90 -28.26 5.37
N MET A 629 -12.75 -28.08 4.73
CA MET A 629 -11.73 -29.12 4.56
C MET A 629 -10.34 -28.76 5.14
N ASN A 630 -10.19 -27.61 5.80
CA ASN A 630 -8.97 -27.22 6.53
C ASN A 630 -9.20 -27.11 8.03
#